data_AF-C7NL77-F1
#
_entry.id   AF-C7NL77-F1
#
_cell.length_a   1.000
_cell.length_b   1.000
_cell.length_c   1.000
_cell.angle_alpha   90.00
_cell.angle_beta   90.00
_cell.angle_gamma   90.00
#
_symmetry.space_group_name_H-M   'P 1'
#
loop_
_entity.id
_entity.type
_entity.pdbx_description
1 polymer ?
#
loop_
_entity_poly.entity_id
_entity_poly.type
_entity_poly.pdbx_seq_one_letter_code
_entity_poly.pdbx_strand_id
1 'polypeptide(L)'
;MSRSPDTRPVYVISVAAELTGMHAQTLRQYDRMGLVSPSRARGGGRRYSEADVERLREVQRLSSSEGVSLEGIRRILELTRANENLEARLAELDAEVQRLRTVLEAGQRVFAASRRGGVEAVRQGQRPTRPASAGELVLWSPLR
;
A
#
# COMPACT_ATOMS: atom_id res chain seq x y z
N MET A 1 8.81 -11.71 -15.33
CA MET A 1 9.42 -10.62 -14.54
C MET A 1 9.02 -9.31 -15.20
N SER A 2 7.90 -8.70 -14.78
CA SER A 2 7.54 -7.38 -15.31
C SER A 2 8.43 -6.35 -14.63
N ARG A 3 9.30 -5.70 -15.40
CA ARG A 3 10.12 -4.59 -14.94
C ARG A 3 9.16 -3.42 -14.68
N SER A 4 8.98 -3.00 -13.43
CA SER A 4 8.21 -1.80 -13.15
C SER A 4 8.83 -0.63 -13.92
N PRO A 5 8.03 0.13 -14.71
CA PRO A 5 8.56 1.18 -15.54
C PRO A 5 9.19 2.29 -14.69
N ASP A 6 10.35 2.77 -15.10
CA ASP A 6 11.05 3.83 -14.37
C ASP A 6 10.21 5.13 -14.38
N THR A 7 9.96 5.68 -13.20
CA THR A 7 9.21 6.94 -13.02
C THR A 7 10.12 8.18 -13.12
N ARG A 8 11.43 8.00 -13.33
CA ARG A 8 12.37 9.12 -13.48
C ARG A 8 12.09 9.89 -14.79
N PRO A 9 11.81 11.20 -14.73
CA PRO A 9 11.46 11.99 -15.91
C PRO A 9 12.71 12.39 -16.71
N VAL A 10 13.08 11.56 -17.69
CA VAL A 10 14.32 11.71 -18.49
C VAL A 10 14.07 12.10 -19.95
N TYR A 11 12.89 11.80 -20.50
CA TYR A 11 12.59 11.99 -21.92
C TYR A 11 12.00 13.37 -22.22
N VAL A 12 12.57 14.09 -23.17
CA VAL A 12 11.94 15.31 -23.72
C VAL A 12 10.78 14.95 -24.63
N ILE A 13 9.91 15.91 -24.94
CA ILE A 13 8.70 15.66 -25.75
C ILE A 13 8.98 15.06 -27.12
N SER A 14 10.09 15.42 -27.77
CA SER A 14 10.48 14.84 -29.07
C SER A 14 10.79 13.36 -28.96
N VAL A 15 11.56 12.98 -27.94
CA VAL A 15 11.91 11.57 -27.67
C VAL A 15 10.67 10.79 -27.27
N ALA A 16 9.81 11.36 -26.41
CA ALA A 16 8.55 10.72 -26.06
C ALA A 16 7.65 10.49 -27.29
N ALA A 17 7.57 11.46 -28.20
CA ALA A 17 6.81 11.34 -29.45
C ALA A 17 7.33 10.21 -30.35
N GLU A 18 8.65 10.07 -30.46
CA GLU A 18 9.28 8.97 -31.20
C GLU A 18 9.00 7.61 -30.54
N LEU A 19 9.16 7.52 -29.21
CA LEU A 19 8.91 6.29 -28.46
C LEU A 19 7.45 5.83 -28.53
N THR A 20 6.50 6.77 -28.57
CA THR A 20 5.07 6.43 -28.65
C THR A 20 4.55 6.35 -30.09
N GLY A 21 5.33 6.77 -31.08
CA GLY A 21 4.85 6.90 -32.47
C GLY A 21 3.76 7.97 -32.63
N MET A 22 3.66 8.92 -31.70
CA MET A 22 2.64 9.98 -31.72
C MET A 22 3.25 11.32 -32.09
N HIS A 23 2.44 12.21 -32.67
CA HIS A 23 2.87 13.58 -32.88
C HIS A 23 3.00 14.34 -31.54
N ALA A 24 4.02 15.20 -31.42
CA ALA A 24 4.25 15.98 -30.21
C ALA A 24 3.05 16.86 -29.82
N GLN A 25 2.22 17.30 -30.78
CA GLN A 25 0.99 18.03 -30.49
C GLN A 25 -0.05 17.16 -29.75
N THR A 26 -0.16 15.89 -30.10
CA THR A 26 -1.04 14.92 -29.43
C THR A 26 -0.61 14.72 -27.99
N LEU A 27 0.69 14.58 -27.74
CA LEU A 27 1.23 14.50 -26.37
C LEU A 27 0.91 15.75 -25.53
N ARG A 28 0.98 16.95 -26.14
CA ARG A 28 0.56 18.20 -25.47
C ARG A 28 -0.94 18.24 -25.21
N GLN A 29 -1.75 17.66 -26.09
CA GLN A 29 -3.18 17.56 -25.88
C GLN A 29 -3.49 16.62 -24.71
N TYR A 30 -2.85 15.45 -24.67
CA TYR A 30 -3.06 14.46 -23.61
C TYR A 30 -2.61 14.98 -22.24
N ASP A 31 -1.50 15.72 -22.18
CA ASP A 31 -1.08 16.47 -20.98
C ASP A 31 -2.15 17.48 -20.52
N ARG A 32 -2.67 18.31 -21.44
CA ARG A 32 -3.72 19.29 -21.10
C ARG A 32 -5.02 18.66 -20.62
N MET A 33 -5.36 17.47 -21.13
CA MET A 33 -6.53 16.71 -20.70
C MET A 33 -6.29 15.93 -19.41
N GLY A 34 -5.07 15.94 -18.87
CA GLY A 34 -4.71 15.24 -17.63
C GLY A 34 -4.55 13.72 -17.77
N LEU A 35 -4.50 13.20 -19.01
CA LEU A 35 -4.32 11.77 -19.28
C LEU A 35 -2.93 11.28 -18.88
N VAL A 36 -1.93 12.16 -19.02
CA VAL A 36 -0.57 11.97 -18.53
C VAL A 36 -0.11 13.28 -17.90
N SER A 37 0.74 13.22 -16.87
CA SER A 37 1.20 14.42 -16.15
C SER A 37 2.72 14.42 -16.07
N PRO A 38 3.42 14.87 -17.12
CA PRO A 38 4.87 14.87 -17.16
C PRO A 38 5.42 15.90 -16.18
N SER A 39 6.62 15.61 -15.66
CA SER A 39 7.36 16.57 -14.85
C SER A 39 7.82 17.76 -15.69
N ARG A 40 8.06 18.92 -15.07
CA ARG A 40 8.61 20.10 -15.74
C ARG A 40 10.08 20.29 -15.38
N ALA A 41 10.92 20.52 -16.38
CA ALA A 41 12.31 20.93 -16.19
C ALA A 41 12.39 22.39 -15.72
N ARG A 42 13.57 22.82 -15.21
CA ARG A 42 13.81 24.21 -14.78
C ARG A 42 13.52 25.26 -15.86
N GLY A 43 13.61 24.90 -17.15
CA GLY A 43 13.26 25.75 -18.28
C GLY A 43 11.80 25.63 -18.76
N GLY A 44 10.90 25.03 -17.98
CA GLY A 44 9.47 24.88 -18.32
C GLY A 44 9.13 23.77 -19.32
N GLY A 45 10.14 23.12 -19.91
CA GLY A 45 9.97 21.99 -20.82
C GLY A 45 9.43 20.74 -20.13
N ARG A 46 8.56 20.00 -20.84
CA ARG A 46 8.00 18.72 -20.37
C ARG A 46 9.07 17.62 -20.37
N ARG A 47 9.11 16.86 -19.30
CA ARG A 47 9.93 15.65 -19.15
C ARG A 47 9.04 14.47 -18.79
N TYR A 48 9.07 13.47 -19.65
CA TYR A 48 8.34 12.22 -19.55
C TYR A 48 9.26 11.17 -18.94
N SER A 49 8.69 10.33 -18.09
CA SER A 49 9.30 9.10 -17.60
C SER A 49 8.98 7.92 -18.52
N GLU A 50 9.57 6.76 -18.26
CA GLU A 50 9.20 5.53 -18.97
C GLU A 50 7.74 5.15 -18.68
N ALA A 51 7.31 5.32 -17.42
CA ALA A 51 5.92 5.13 -17.02
C ALA A 51 4.94 6.05 -17.77
N ASP A 52 5.33 7.31 -18.02
CA ASP A 52 4.52 8.23 -18.81
C ASP A 52 4.39 7.77 -20.27
N VAL A 53 5.48 7.26 -20.87
CA VAL A 53 5.50 6.74 -22.25
C VAL A 53 4.60 5.51 -22.38
N GLU A 54 4.65 4.58 -21.42
CA GLU A 54 3.75 3.43 -21.40
C GLU A 54 2.29 3.86 -21.25
N ARG A 55 2.00 4.81 -20.36
CA ARG A 55 0.65 5.35 -20.19
C ARG A 55 0.13 6.00 -21.46
N LEU A 56 0.98 6.75 -22.17
CA LEU A 56 0.63 7.32 -23.47
C LEU A 56 0.26 6.24 -24.48
N ARG A 57 1.08 5.19 -24.63
CA ARG A 57 0.76 4.06 -25.53
C ARG A 57 -0.57 3.40 -25.18
N GLU A 58 -0.84 3.22 -23.90
CA GLU A 58 -2.10 2.64 -23.43
C GLU A 58 -3.31 3.52 -23.77
N VAL A 59 -3.21 4.83 -23.54
CA VAL A 59 -4.26 5.79 -23.93
C VAL A 59 -4.52 5.74 -25.44
N GLN A 60 -3.47 5.68 -26.26
CA GLN A 60 -3.63 5.55 -27.72
C GLN A 60 -4.28 4.24 -28.11
N ARG A 61 -3.90 3.12 -27.47
CA ARG A 61 -4.50 1.81 -27.69
C ARG A 61 -5.99 1.86 -27.39
N LEU A 62 -6.39 2.28 -26.19
CA LEU A 62 -7.81 2.42 -25.79
C LEU A 62 -8.59 3.33 -26.75
N SER A 63 -7.99 4.44 -27.18
CA SER A 63 -8.65 5.36 -28.11
C SER A 63 -8.79 4.80 -29.52
N SER A 64 -7.77 4.09 -30.02
CA SER A 64 -7.70 3.66 -31.43
C SER A 64 -8.32 2.28 -31.66
N SER A 65 -8.11 1.33 -30.75
CA SER A 65 -8.60 -0.05 -30.89
C SER A 65 -10.00 -0.25 -30.33
N GLU A 66 -10.32 0.43 -29.22
CA GLU A 66 -11.59 0.25 -28.51
C GLU A 66 -12.58 1.40 -28.76
N GLY A 67 -12.15 2.44 -29.50
CA GLY A 67 -13.00 3.59 -29.85
C GLY A 67 -13.42 4.44 -28.64
N VAL A 68 -12.73 4.31 -27.51
CA VAL A 68 -13.08 5.02 -26.29
C VAL A 68 -12.75 6.50 -26.46
N SER A 69 -13.69 7.37 -26.09
CA SER A 69 -13.46 8.81 -26.09
C SER A 69 -12.38 9.18 -25.08
N LEU A 70 -11.60 10.23 -25.37
CA LEU A 70 -10.52 10.69 -24.47
C LEU A 70 -11.06 11.10 -23.09
N GLU A 71 -12.28 11.63 -23.02
CA GLU A 71 -12.97 11.91 -21.76
C GLU A 71 -13.35 10.63 -21.00
N GLY A 72 -13.76 9.57 -21.72
CA GLY A 72 -13.99 8.25 -21.14
C GLY A 72 -12.72 7.67 -20.54
N ILE A 73 -11.60 7.72 -21.28
CA ILE A 73 -10.29 7.26 -20.81
C ILE A 73 -9.87 8.07 -19.57
N ARG A 74 -10.03 9.39 -19.60
CA ARG A 74 -9.75 10.25 -18.44
C ARG A 74 -10.56 9.80 -17.22
N ARG A 75 -11.86 9.59 -17.38
CA ARG A 75 -12.75 9.19 -16.28
C ARG A 75 -12.35 7.83 -15.70
N ILE A 76 -12.00 6.87 -16.55
CA ILE A 76 -11.50 5.57 -16.13
C ILE A 76 -10.23 5.75 -15.29
N LEU A 77 -9.24 6.51 -15.78
CA LEU A 77 -7.99 6.73 -15.05
C LEU A 77 -8.20 7.44 -13.71
N GLU A 78 -9.12 8.39 -13.63
CA GLU A 78 -9.51 9.04 -12.38
C GLU A 78 -10.12 8.04 -11.39
N LEU A 79 -11.02 7.17 -11.86
CA LEU A 79 -11.64 6.14 -11.04
C LEU A 79 -10.63 5.09 -10.58
N THR A 80 -9.71 4.66 -11.44
CA THR A 80 -8.63 3.73 -11.07
C THR A 80 -7.79 4.30 -9.94
N ARG A 81 -7.34 5.56 -10.05
CA ARG A 81 -6.56 6.23 -8.97
C ARG A 81 -7.36 6.35 -7.68
N ALA A 82 -8.65 6.68 -7.77
CA ALA A 82 -9.51 6.75 -6.60
C ALA A 82 -9.64 5.37 -5.93
N ASN A 83 -9.76 4.30 -6.71
CA ASN A 83 -9.82 2.94 -6.19
C ASN A 83 -8.50 2.52 -5.53
N GLU A 84 -7.35 2.76 -6.19
CA GLU A 84 -6.02 2.49 -5.61
C GLU A 84 -5.83 3.20 -4.26
N ASN A 85 -6.27 4.46 -4.15
CA ASN A 85 -6.23 5.20 -2.90
C ASN A 85 -7.14 4.60 -1.82
N LEU A 86 -8.34 4.14 -2.19
CA LEU A 86 -9.27 3.48 -1.28
C LEU A 86 -8.70 2.15 -0.78
N GLU A 87 -8.13 1.35 -1.68
CA GLU A 87 -7.47 0.09 -1.35
C GLU A 87 -6.29 0.32 -0.39
N ALA A 88 -5.45 1.33 -0.66
CA ALA A 88 -4.35 1.69 0.25
C ALA A 88 -4.87 2.11 1.63
N ARG A 89 -5.97 2.87 1.69
CA ARG A 89 -6.59 3.30 2.94
C ARG A 89 -7.20 2.12 3.71
N LEU A 90 -7.84 1.18 3.02
CA LEU A 90 -8.35 -0.05 3.64
C LEU A 90 -7.21 -0.87 4.26
N ALA A 91 -6.10 -1.04 3.53
CA ALA A 91 -4.93 -1.74 4.04
C ALA A 91 -4.34 -1.07 5.30
N GLU A 92 -4.29 0.26 5.33
CA GLU A 92 -3.86 1.04 6.50
C GLU A 92 -4.79 0.81 7.71
N LEU A 93 -6.11 0.88 7.49
CA LEU A 93 -7.11 0.65 8.53
C LEU A 93 -7.07 -0.78 9.06
N ASP A 94 -6.90 -1.77 8.17
CA ASP A 94 -6.76 -3.17 8.58
C ASP A 94 -5.52 -3.37 9.44
N ALA A 95 -4.39 -2.75 9.08
CA ALA A 95 -3.18 -2.78 9.89
C ALA A 95 -3.39 -2.13 11.27
N GLU A 96 -4.15 -1.03 11.34
CA GLU A 96 -4.53 -0.38 12.60
C GLU A 96 -5.38 -1.29 13.48
N VAL A 97 -6.44 -1.88 12.91
CA VAL A 97 -7.34 -2.79 13.62
C VAL A 97 -6.57 -3.98 14.16
N GLN A 98 -5.66 -4.56 13.38
CA GLN A 98 -4.81 -5.66 13.85
C GLN A 98 -3.92 -5.22 15.01
N ARG A 99 -3.32 -4.03 14.94
CA ARG A 99 -2.49 -3.51 16.03
C ARG A 99 -3.29 -3.35 17.32
N LEU A 100 -4.46 -2.73 17.26
CA LEU A 100 -5.33 -2.56 18.43
C LEU A 100 -5.77 -3.90 19.00
N ARG A 101 -6.10 -4.88 18.16
CA ARG A 101 -6.43 -6.25 18.60
C ARG A 101 -5.27 -6.89 19.34
N THR A 102 -4.04 -6.78 18.85
CA THR A 102 -2.86 -7.33 19.54
C THR A 102 -2.62 -6.70 20.92
N VAL A 103 -2.83 -5.38 21.04
CA VAL A 103 -2.71 -4.66 22.32
C VAL A 103 -3.79 -5.11 23.31
N LEU A 104 -5.04 -5.23 22.85
CA LEU A 104 -6.14 -5.70 23.68
C LEU A 104 -5.93 -7.15 24.14
N GLU A 105 -5.48 -8.03 23.25
CA GLU A 105 -5.15 -9.42 23.60
C GLU A 105 -4.00 -9.51 24.62
N ALA A 106 -2.99 -8.64 24.50
CA ALA A 106 -1.90 -8.57 25.46
C ALA A 106 -2.38 -8.05 26.84
N GLY A 107 -3.26 -7.05 26.85
CA GLY A 107 -3.85 -6.48 28.08
C GLY A 107 -4.89 -7.37 28.77
N GLN A 108 -5.51 -8.31 28.04
CA GLN A 108 -6.46 -9.30 28.58
C GLN A 108 -5.81 -10.55 29.18
N ARG A 109 -4.47 -10.61 29.23
CA ARG A 109 -3.75 -11.65 29.95
C ARG A 109 -3.73 -11.30 31.44
N VAL A 110 -4.38 -12.12 32.24
CA VAL A 110 -4.36 -12.01 33.70
C VAL A 110 -3.34 -13.00 34.26
N PHE A 111 -2.52 -12.53 35.20
CA PHE A 111 -1.59 -13.40 35.92
C PHE A 111 -2.36 -14.10 37.04
N ALA A 112 -2.46 -15.42 36.97
CA ALA A 112 -2.98 -16.22 38.07
C ALA A 112 -1.83 -16.69 38.96
N ALA A 113 -1.96 -16.44 40.26
CA ALA A 113 -1.09 -17.08 41.24
C ALA A 113 -1.49 -18.55 41.37
N SER A 114 -0.57 -19.45 41.06
CA SER A 114 -0.76 -20.87 41.30
C SER A 114 -0.72 -21.13 42.81
N ARG A 115 -1.46 -22.13 43.28
CA ARG A 115 -1.44 -22.57 44.70
C ARG A 115 -0.05 -23.06 45.17
N ARG A 116 0.94 -23.14 44.29
CA ARG A 116 2.34 -23.49 44.58
C ARG A 116 3.30 -22.30 44.53
N GLY A 117 2.78 -21.07 44.43
CA GLY A 117 3.60 -19.85 44.41
C GLY A 117 4.19 -19.50 43.03
N GLY A 118 3.80 -20.20 41.97
CA GLY A 118 4.20 -19.86 40.59
C GLY A 118 3.25 -18.84 39.95
N VAL A 119 3.76 -18.01 39.03
CA VAL A 119 2.95 -17.05 38.26
C VAL A 119 2.72 -17.62 36.86
N GLU A 120 1.46 -17.79 36.45
CA GLU A 120 1.10 -18.23 35.10
C GLU A 120 0.23 -17.16 34.42
N ALA A 121 0.55 -16.83 33.17
CA ALA A 121 -0.25 -15.91 32.35
C ALA A 121 -1.41 -16.69 31.70
N VAL A 122 -2.64 -16.44 32.15
CA VAL A 122 -3.87 -17.05 31.61
C VAL A 122 -4.72 -16.00 30.91
N ARG A 123 -5.52 -16.42 29.91
CA ARG A 123 -6.54 -15.55 29.32
C ARG A 123 -7.65 -15.29 30.34
N GLN A 124 -8.18 -14.06 30.38
CA GLN A 124 -9.31 -13.71 31.23
C GLN A 124 -10.50 -14.66 30.96
N GLY A 125 -11.02 -15.31 32.01
CA GLY A 125 -12.10 -16.30 31.91
C GLY A 125 -11.68 -17.76 31.75
N GLN A 126 -10.38 -18.06 31.63
CA GLN A 126 -9.86 -19.42 31.52
C GLN A 126 -9.40 -19.96 32.89
N ARG A 127 -9.81 -21.19 33.25
CA ARG A 127 -9.41 -21.82 34.51
C ARG A 127 -7.98 -22.40 34.38
N PRO A 128 -7.07 -22.12 35.32
CA PRO A 128 -5.71 -22.70 35.29
C PRO A 128 -5.76 -24.23 35.28
N THR A 129 -4.96 -24.87 34.43
CA THR A 129 -4.88 -26.33 34.33
C THR A 129 -4.03 -26.90 35.49
N ARG A 130 -4.42 -28.06 36.01
CA ARG A 130 -3.74 -28.72 37.14
C ARG A 130 -2.50 -29.46 36.63
N PRO A 131 -1.27 -29.14 37.07
CA PRO A 131 -0.11 -30.00 36.81
C PRO A 131 -0.25 -31.28 37.64
N ALA A 132 -0.05 -32.44 37.00
CA ALA A 132 -0.31 -33.76 37.55
C ALA A 132 0.65 -34.24 38.66
N SER A 133 1.80 -33.59 38.87
CA SER A 133 2.75 -33.98 39.93
C SER A 133 2.59 -33.06 41.14
N ALA A 134 2.11 -33.56 42.27
CA ALA A 134 2.03 -32.84 43.53
C ALA A 134 3.32 -33.06 44.36
N GLY A 135 3.85 -32.00 44.97
CA GLY A 135 4.80 -32.12 46.08
C GLY A 135 6.20 -31.55 45.79
N GLU A 136 6.39 -30.24 46.00
CA GLU A 136 7.66 -29.70 46.50
C GLU A 136 7.36 -28.35 47.17
N LEU A 137 7.67 -28.26 48.46
CA LEU A 137 7.48 -27.08 49.32
C LEU A 137 8.75 -26.23 49.24
N VAL A 138 8.65 -24.97 48.78
CA VAL A 138 9.74 -24.00 48.88
C VAL A 138 9.47 -23.07 50.06
N LEU A 139 10.39 -23.08 51.03
CA LEU A 139 10.38 -22.22 52.21
C LEU A 139 10.81 -20.80 51.80
N TRP A 140 9.89 -19.85 51.85
CA TRP A 140 10.17 -18.43 51.57
C TRP A 140 10.86 -17.78 52.77
N SER A 141 12.02 -17.14 52.52
CA SER A 141 12.80 -16.40 53.53
C SER A 141 12.94 -14.92 53.12
N PRO A 142 12.35 -13.97 53.85
CA PRO A 142 12.58 -12.55 53.60
C PRO A 142 13.91 -12.09 54.21
N LEU A 143 14.78 -11.50 53.38
CA LEU A 143 15.98 -10.79 53.82
C LEU A 143 15.61 -9.45 54.47
N ARG A 144 16.26 -9.13 55.60
CA ARG A 144 16.42 -7.77 56.10
C ARG A 144 17.68 -7.17 55.51
#